data_AF-A0A227J6Y2-F1
#
_entry.id   AF-A0A227J6Y2-F1
#
_cell.length_a   1.000
_cell.length_b   1.000
_cell.length_c   1.000
_cell.angle_alpha   90.00
_cell.angle_beta   90.00
_cell.angle_gamma   90.00
#
_symmetry.space_group_name_H-M   'P 1'
#
loop_
_entity.id
_entity.type
_entity.pdbx_description
1 polymer ?
#
loop_
_entity_poly.entity_id
_entity_poly.type
_entity_poly.pdbx_seq_one_letter_code
_entity_poly.pdbx_strand_id
1 'polypeptide(L)'
;ASQMLIASRNRFALMTETPEAEAEFEYLLTRFDEDKLDVVLVEGCKNIAFPKIELHREEVGKPWLYPHDENIIAIASDSAELDSELPQMNINDLDAIAQFVLQYVQDAKAPKSKEKDAACCDTLSPAFLS
;
A
#
# COMPACT_ATOMS: atom_id res chain seq x y z
N ALA A 1 25.14 24.65 -7.17
CA ALA A 1 23.82 24.80 -6.52
C ALA A 1 23.26 23.40 -6.31
N SER A 2 22.69 23.08 -5.15
CA SER A 2 22.15 21.74 -4.83
C SER A 2 20.67 21.58 -5.20
N GLN A 3 19.99 22.68 -5.54
CA GLN A 3 18.58 22.67 -5.94
C GLN A 3 18.37 23.48 -7.22
N MET A 4 17.49 22.97 -8.09
CA MET A 4 17.03 23.63 -9.30
C MET A 4 15.50 23.63 -9.33
N LEU A 5 14.91 24.81 -9.56
CA LEU A 5 13.47 24.99 -9.72
C LEU A 5 13.15 25.52 -11.12
N ILE A 6 12.32 24.79 -11.85
CA ILE A 6 11.78 25.21 -13.15
C ILE A 6 10.29 25.42 -12.97
N ALA A 7 9.78 26.63 -13.24
CA ALA A 7 8.37 26.98 -13.03
C ALA A 7 7.70 27.48 -14.32
N SER A 8 6.41 27.20 -14.43
CA SER A 8 5.50 27.69 -15.46
C SER A 8 4.16 28.08 -14.81
N ARG A 9 3.21 28.60 -15.59
CA ARG A 9 1.90 29.05 -15.08
C ARG A 9 1.16 27.98 -14.27
N ASN A 10 1.23 26.71 -14.67
CA ASN A 10 0.38 25.63 -14.14
C ASN A 10 1.16 24.53 -13.41
N ARG A 11 2.49 24.57 -13.41
CA ARG A 11 3.33 23.52 -12.82
C ARG A 11 4.75 23.99 -12.59
N PHE A 12 5.42 23.34 -11.66
CA PHE A 12 6.85 23.46 -11.44
C PHE A 12 7.48 22.08 -11.29
N ALA A 13 8.79 22.01 -11.48
CA ALA A 13 9.63 20.86 -11.17
C ALA A 13 10.74 21.32 -10.22
N LEU A 14 10.89 20.64 -9.09
CA LEU A 14 11.96 20.84 -8.13
C LEU A 14 12.91 19.63 -8.21
N MET A 15 14.16 19.88 -8.56
CA MET A 15 15.22 18.88 -8.57
C MET A 15 16.19 19.21 -7.44
N THR A 16 16.52 18.22 -6.61
CA THR A 16 17.48 18.34 -5.51
C THR A 16 18.55 17.28 -5.69
N GLU A 17 19.81 17.70 -5.76
CA GLU A 17 20.96 16.80 -5.81
C GLU A 17 21.20 16.17 -4.44
N THR A 18 21.50 14.87 -4.39
CA THR A 18 21.81 14.12 -3.15
C THR A 18 23.18 13.44 -3.28
N PRO A 19 24.29 14.21 -3.25
CA PRO A 19 25.61 13.70 -3.60
C PRO A 19 26.23 12.78 -2.54
N GLU A 20 25.76 12.83 -1.28
CA GLU A 20 26.27 11.98 -0.20
C GLU A 20 25.65 10.58 -0.17
N ALA A 21 24.34 10.46 -0.45
CA ALA A 21 23.58 9.22 -0.44
C ALA A 21 22.24 9.37 -1.16
N GLU A 22 21.62 8.25 -1.55
CA GLU A 22 20.24 8.25 -2.03
C GLU A 22 19.29 8.80 -0.97
N ALA A 23 18.30 9.59 -1.40
CA ALA A 23 17.28 10.10 -0.49
C ALA A 23 16.47 8.95 0.12
N GLU A 24 16.29 8.99 1.44
CA GLU A 24 15.45 8.03 2.14
C GLU A 24 13.99 8.13 1.67
N PHE A 25 13.33 6.98 1.56
CA PHE A 25 11.95 6.88 1.09
C PHE A 25 11.00 7.75 1.91
N GLU A 26 11.08 7.69 3.25
CA GLU A 26 10.26 8.51 4.15
C GLU A 26 10.50 10.01 3.93
N TYR A 27 11.76 10.41 3.72
CA TYR A 27 12.08 11.80 3.41
C TYR A 27 11.43 12.26 2.10
N LEU A 28 11.45 11.43 1.05
CA LEU A 28 10.80 11.73 -0.22
C LEU A 28 9.28 11.89 -0.08
N LEU A 29 8.64 11.07 0.76
CA LEU A 29 7.20 11.19 1.03
C LEU A 29 6.85 12.56 1.64
N THR A 30 7.68 13.09 2.53
CA THR A 30 7.45 14.44 3.13
C THR A 30 7.50 15.61 2.12
N ARG A 31 7.89 15.35 0.87
CA ARG A 31 7.90 16.39 -0.18
C ARG A 31 6.52 16.59 -0.81
N PHE A 32 5.58 15.68 -0.57
CA PHE A 32 4.21 15.82 -1.01
C PHE A 32 3.37 16.65 -0.03
N ASP A 33 2.38 17.35 -0.57
CA ASP A 33 1.34 18.02 0.21
C ASP A 33 0.22 17.02 0.48
N GLU A 34 0.28 16.34 1.62
CA GLU A 34 -0.63 15.25 1.99
C GLU A 34 -2.10 15.70 2.07
N ASP A 35 -2.37 16.97 2.38
CA ASP A 35 -3.73 17.53 2.42
C ASP A 35 -4.40 17.59 1.02
N LYS A 36 -3.62 17.38 -0.05
CA LYS A 36 -4.08 17.44 -1.44
C LYS A 36 -3.99 16.11 -2.17
N LEU A 37 -3.65 15.02 -1.48
CA LEU A 37 -3.48 13.70 -2.07
C LEU A 37 -4.42 12.69 -1.44
N ASP A 38 -5.01 11.84 -2.27
CA ASP A 38 -5.82 10.71 -1.83
C ASP A 38 -5.02 9.41 -1.73
N VAL A 39 -3.98 9.28 -2.56
CA VAL A 39 -3.15 8.07 -2.70
C VAL A 39 -1.81 8.45 -3.33
N VAL A 40 -0.74 7.75 -2.94
CA VAL A 40 0.57 7.79 -3.60
C VAL A 40 0.84 6.41 -4.19
N LEU A 41 1.03 6.35 -5.50
CA LEU A 41 1.45 5.13 -6.19
C LEU A 41 2.98 5.13 -6.31
N VAL A 42 3.61 4.05 -5.84
CA VAL A 42 5.05 3.88 -5.88
C VAL A 42 5.39 2.75 -6.84
N GLU A 43 6.17 3.06 -7.87
CA GLU A 43 6.77 2.07 -8.75
C GLU A 43 8.21 1.83 -8.31
N GLY A 44 8.59 0.56 -8.12
CA GLY A 44 9.91 0.17 -7.63
C GLY A 44 9.93 -0.04 -6.12
N CYS A 45 11.07 0.27 -5.47
CA CYS A 45 11.25 0.17 -4.02
C CYS A 45 10.93 -1.22 -3.42
N LYS A 46 11.28 -2.31 -4.13
CA LYS A 46 10.96 -3.70 -3.73
C LYS A 46 11.30 -4.05 -2.28
N ASN A 47 12.40 -3.48 -1.76
CA ASN A 47 12.93 -3.78 -0.43
C ASN A 47 12.31 -2.92 0.69
N ILE A 48 11.40 -2.00 0.37
CA ILE A 48 10.74 -1.17 1.38
C ILE A 48 9.44 -1.87 1.80
N ALA A 49 9.15 -1.79 3.10
CA ALA A 49 7.97 -2.40 3.70
C ALA A 49 6.76 -1.46 3.59
N PHE A 50 6.01 -1.59 2.49
CA PHE A 50 4.70 -0.96 2.32
C PHE A 50 3.80 -1.84 1.45
N PRO A 51 2.46 -1.72 1.58
CA PRO A 51 1.49 -2.53 0.83
C PRO A 51 1.73 -2.45 -0.69
N LYS A 52 1.91 -3.59 -1.33
CA LYS A 52 2.30 -3.68 -2.75
C LYS A 52 1.46 -4.70 -3.52
N ILE A 53 1.22 -4.41 -4.79
CA ILE A 53 0.66 -5.36 -5.76
C ILE A 53 1.84 -5.99 -6.48
N GLU A 54 1.99 -7.32 -6.42
CA GLU A 54 3.02 -8.00 -7.20
C GLU A 54 2.59 -8.11 -8.66
N LEU A 55 3.33 -7.46 -9.56
CA LEU A 55 3.14 -7.60 -11.00
C LEU A 55 4.09 -8.68 -11.54
N HIS A 56 3.55 -9.73 -12.16
CA HIS A 56 4.33 -10.82 -12.70
C HIS A 56 3.97 -11.08 -14.17
N ARG A 57 4.98 -11.16 -15.03
CA ARG A 57 4.83 -11.63 -16.41
C ARG A 57 5.67 -12.88 -16.62
N GLU A 58 5.06 -13.93 -17.18
CA GLU A 58 5.75 -15.19 -17.44
C GLU A 58 6.98 -14.98 -18.35
N GLU A 59 6.85 -14.14 -19.38
CA GLU A 59 7.93 -13.84 -20.34
C GLU A 59 9.17 -13.18 -19.69
N VAL A 60 8.99 -12.49 -18.56
CA VAL A 60 10.08 -11.82 -17.84
C VAL A 60 10.92 -12.82 -17.06
N GLY A 61 10.35 -13.99 -16.70
CA GLY A 61 11.07 -15.10 -16.08
C GLY A 61 11.69 -14.77 -14.71
N LYS A 62 11.20 -13.72 -14.02
CA LYS A 62 11.64 -13.39 -12.66
C LYS A 62 10.93 -14.27 -11.64
N PRO A 63 11.60 -14.67 -10.55
CA PRO A 63 10.96 -15.41 -9.48
C PRO A 63 9.90 -14.53 -8.80
N TRP A 64 8.89 -15.18 -8.25
CA TRP A 64 7.89 -14.57 -7.39
C TRP A 64 8.52 -14.01 -6.12
N LEU A 65 8.03 -12.86 -5.67
CA LEU A 65 8.34 -12.29 -4.36
C LEU A 65 7.42 -12.90 -3.30
N TYR A 66 6.15 -13.13 -3.63
CA TYR A 66 5.25 -13.96 -2.83
C TYR A 66 5.76 -15.42 -2.81
N PRO A 67 5.71 -16.13 -1.67
CA PRO A 67 5.16 -15.75 -0.36
C PRO A 67 6.17 -15.10 0.60
N HIS A 68 7.37 -14.73 0.13
CA HIS A 68 8.45 -14.26 0.99
C HIS A 68 8.36 -12.79 1.39
N ASP A 69 7.57 -11.99 0.66
CA ASP A 69 7.29 -10.60 0.99
C ASP A 69 5.85 -10.46 1.52
N GLU A 70 5.73 -10.33 2.84
CA GLU A 70 4.46 -10.20 3.56
C GLU A 70 3.71 -8.88 3.25
N ASN A 71 4.36 -7.92 2.60
CA ASN A 71 3.72 -6.67 2.23
C ASN A 71 2.89 -6.78 0.94
N ILE A 72 2.95 -7.93 0.25
CA ILE A 72 2.17 -8.16 -0.97
C ILE A 72 0.70 -8.38 -0.57
N ILE A 73 -0.15 -7.48 -1.03
CA ILE A 73 -1.59 -7.49 -0.72
C ILE A 73 -2.47 -8.00 -1.86
N ALA A 74 -1.91 -8.13 -3.07
CA ALA A 74 -2.57 -8.68 -4.25
C ALA A 74 -1.53 -9.05 -5.31
N ILE A 75 -1.93 -9.91 -6.24
CA ILE A 75 -1.10 -10.38 -7.35
C ILE A 75 -1.79 -10.06 -8.67
N ALA A 76 -1.05 -9.52 -9.63
CA ALA A 76 -1.49 -9.34 -11.00
C ALA A 76 -0.53 -10.06 -11.95
N SER A 77 -1.01 -11.10 -12.63
CA SER A 77 -0.19 -11.94 -13.50
C SER A 77 -0.85 -12.28 -14.84
N ASP A 78 -0.05 -12.61 -15.86
CA ASP A 78 -0.52 -13.23 -17.11
C ASP A 78 -0.39 -14.76 -17.13
N SER A 79 0.12 -15.35 -16.04
CA SER A 79 0.25 -16.80 -15.85
C SER A 79 -0.92 -17.40 -15.05
N ALA A 80 -0.89 -18.71 -14.83
CA ALA A 80 -1.92 -19.41 -14.05
C ALA A 80 -2.03 -18.88 -12.61
N GLU A 81 -3.23 -18.96 -12.04
CA GLU A 81 -3.50 -18.57 -10.64
C GLU A 81 -2.57 -19.34 -9.69
N LEU A 82 -1.99 -18.63 -8.75
CA LEU A 82 -1.22 -19.19 -7.65
C LEU A 82 -2.17 -19.78 -6.60
N ASP A 83 -1.72 -20.80 -5.87
CA ASP A 83 -2.43 -21.25 -4.67
C ASP A 83 -2.16 -20.24 -3.54
N SER A 84 -3.03 -19.23 -3.44
CA SER A 84 -2.89 -18.09 -2.52
C SER A 84 -4.25 -17.55 -2.10
N GLU A 85 -4.34 -17.09 -0.85
CA GLU A 85 -5.52 -16.39 -0.33
C GLU A 85 -5.57 -14.91 -0.76
N LEU A 86 -4.49 -14.39 -1.36
CA LEU A 86 -4.45 -13.01 -1.84
C LEU A 86 -5.35 -12.82 -3.08
N PRO A 87 -5.97 -11.65 -3.25
CA PRO A 87 -6.66 -11.29 -4.49
C PRO A 87 -5.72 -11.43 -5.70
N GLN A 88 -6.19 -12.12 -6.74
CA GLN A 88 -5.45 -12.32 -7.98
C GLN A 88 -6.22 -11.73 -9.16
N MET A 89 -5.50 -11.06 -10.05
CA MET A 89 -6.05 -10.39 -11.23
C MET A 89 -5.20 -10.72 -12.46
N ASN A 90 -5.81 -10.65 -13.65
CA ASN A 90 -5.02 -10.66 -14.88
C ASN A 90 -4.25 -9.35 -14.97
N ILE A 91 -2.92 -9.40 -15.20
CA ILE A 91 -2.09 -8.19 -15.32
C ILE A 91 -2.52 -7.26 -16.48
N ASN A 92 -3.22 -7.79 -17.47
CA ASN A 92 -3.74 -7.02 -18.60
C ASN A 92 -5.19 -6.54 -18.39
N ASP A 93 -5.83 -6.90 -17.28
CA ASP A 93 -7.13 -6.36 -16.86
C ASP A 93 -6.93 -5.11 -15.99
N LEU A 94 -6.77 -3.98 -16.67
CA LEU A 94 -6.53 -2.69 -16.03
C LEU A 94 -7.73 -2.23 -15.19
N ASP A 95 -8.95 -2.61 -15.58
CA ASP A 95 -10.16 -2.23 -14.87
C ASP A 95 -10.25 -2.96 -13.53
N ALA A 96 -9.91 -4.26 -13.49
CA ALA A 96 -9.82 -5.01 -12.25
C ALA A 96 -8.76 -4.44 -11.30
N ILE A 97 -7.56 -4.12 -11.82
CA ILE A 97 -6.47 -3.54 -11.03
C ILE A 97 -6.88 -2.17 -10.47
N ALA A 98 -7.49 -1.32 -11.30
CA ALA A 98 -7.98 -0.01 -10.87
C ALA A 98 -9.06 -0.15 -9.79
N GLN A 99 -10.00 -1.08 -9.95
CA GLN A 99 -11.05 -1.33 -8.97
C GLN A 99 -10.49 -1.82 -7.63
N PHE A 100 -9.47 -2.70 -7.66
CA PHE A 100 -8.78 -3.13 -6.45
C PHE A 100 -8.12 -1.96 -5.72
N VAL A 101 -7.38 -1.10 -6.45
CA VAL A 101 -6.72 0.07 -5.86
C VAL A 101 -7.74 1.03 -5.25
N LEU A 102 -8.85 1.31 -5.95
CA LEU A 102 -9.91 2.18 -5.45
C LEU A 102 -10.54 1.61 -4.17
N GLN A 103 -10.83 0.32 -4.14
CA GLN A 103 -11.39 -0.34 -2.96
C GLN A 103 -10.42 -0.27 -1.78
N TYR A 104 -9.14 -0.57 -2.02
CA TYR A 104 -8.09 -0.51 -1.00
C TYR A 104 -7.97 0.89 -0.36
N VAL A 105 -7.99 1.94 -1.19
CA VAL A 105 -7.93 3.33 -0.71
C VAL A 105 -9.18 3.70 0.10
N GLN A 106 -10.35 3.24 -0.32
CA GLN A 106 -11.60 3.48 0.42
C GLN A 106 -11.58 2.79 1.80
N ASP A 107 -11.14 1.54 1.84
CA ASP A 107 -11.06 0.75 3.07
C ASP A 107 -10.02 1.32 4.04
N ALA A 108 -8.90 1.83 3.53
CA ALA A 108 -7.88 2.50 4.34
C ALA A 108 -8.38 3.82 4.97
N LYS A 109 -9.30 4.52 4.31
CA LYS A 109 -9.92 5.76 4.81
C LYS A 109 -11.09 5.51 5.77
N ALA A 110 -11.68 4.31 5.75
CA ALA A 110 -12.77 3.99 6.66
C ALA A 110 -12.28 4.03 8.12
N PRO A 111 -13.04 4.64 9.05
CA PRO A 111 -12.68 4.61 10.45
C PRO A 111 -12.65 3.15 10.92
N LYS A 112 -11.48 2.65 11.35
CA LYS A 112 -11.38 1.33 11.98
C LYS A 112 -12.34 1.30 13.17
N SER A 113 -13.48 0.63 13.03
CA SER A 113 -14.35 0.36 14.16
C SER A 113 -13.51 -0.42 15.17
N LYS A 114 -13.30 0.15 16.37
CA LYS A 114 -12.70 -0.57 17.48
C LYS A 114 -13.47 -1.89 17.62
N GLU A 115 -12.78 -3.01 17.49
CA GLU A 115 -13.26 -4.28 18.02
C GLU A 115 -13.71 -4.02 19.45
N LYS A 116 -15.01 -4.20 19.71
CA LYS A 116 -15.51 -4.27 21.07
C LYS A 116 -15.03 -5.60 21.63
N ASP A 117 -13.92 -5.57 22.36
CA ASP A 117 -13.77 -6.43 23.53
C ASP A 117 -14.88 -6.03 24.52
N ALA A 118 -16.07 -6.57 24.30
CA ALA A 118 -17.12 -6.63 25.31
C ALA A 118 -17.03 -7.99 26.00
N ALA A 119 -15.92 -8.23 26.68
CA ALA A 119 -15.93 -9.06 27.88
C ALA A 119 -16.65 -8.25 28.97
N CYS A 120 -17.97 -8.17 28.89
CA CYS A 120 -18.79 -7.71 30.00
C CYS A 120 -19.14 -8.94 30.85
N CYS A 121 -18.33 -9.12 31.89
CA CYS A 121 -18.52 -10.10 32.94
C CYS A 121 -19.72 -9.64 33.79
N ASP A 122 -20.94 -10.00 33.40
CA ASP A 122 -22.13 -9.74 34.18
C ASP A 122 -22.33 -10.83 35.24
N THR A 123 -21.84 -10.51 36.43
CA THR A 123 -22.52 -10.64 37.73
C THR A 123 -23.45 -11.86 37.95
N LEU A 124 -22.92 -12.90 38.61
CA LEU A 124 -23.73 -13.75 39.49
C LEU A 124 -23.22 -13.62 40.93
N SER A 125 -23.79 -12.65 41.64
CA SER A 125 -23.82 -12.65 43.10
C SER A 125 -25.28 -12.73 43.55
N PRO A 126 -25.72 -13.85 44.15
CA PRO A 126 -26.86 -13.85 45.04
C PRO A 126 -26.34 -13.92 46.48
N ALA A 127 -26.43 -12.80 47.18
CA ALA A 127 -26.49 -12.83 48.63
C ALA A 127 -27.88 -13.34 49.06
N PHE A 128 -27.90 -14.07 50.18
CA PHE A 128 -29.07 -14.47 50.98
C PHE A 128 -30.02 -15.51 50.36
N LEU A 129 -29.89 -16.76 50.81
CA LEU A 129 -30.95 -17.50 51.48
C LEU A 129 -30.34 -18.64 52.32
N SER A 130 -30.56 -18.53 53.64
CA SER A 130 -30.24 -19.44 54.75
C SER A 130 -28.85 -19.40 55.36
#